data_AF-A0A7S0RBQ3-F1
#
_entry.id   AF-A0A7S0RBQ3-F1
#
_cell.length_a   1.000
_cell.length_b   1.000
_cell.length_c   1.000
_cell.angle_alpha   90.00
_cell.angle_beta   90.00
_cell.angle_gamma   90.00
#
_symmetry.space_group_name_H-M   'P 1'
#
loop_
_entity.id
_entity.type
_entity.pdbx_description
1 polymer ?
#
loop_
_entity_poly.entity_id
_entity_poly.type
_entity_poly.pdbx_seq_one_letter_code
_entity_poly.pdbx_strand_id
1 'polypeptide(L)'
;GGEKARWTDTAEGLAKAFTNLTGDMLIAAGIIAYGGAFTAGYRARVVDSFVELCSHARLPHTPRYSLGATLGEPVKVREWLIAGLPNDAFSIENGIIIANARRWPLAIDPQGQANKWIRAMEAAHKLVVLKPSTDPSYLRTLQASLPVGRPVLLEGLGESL
;
A
#
# COMPACT_ATOMS: atom_id res chain seq x y z
N GLY A 1 -40.08 0.65 -0.42
CA GLY A 1 -39.16 1.38 0.47
C GLY A 1 -37.82 0.67 0.55
N GLY A 2 -36.92 0.94 -0.39
CA GLY A 2 -35.60 0.26 -0.47
C GLY A 2 -34.48 0.97 0.28
N GLU A 3 -34.63 2.28 0.55
CA GLU A 3 -33.55 3.08 1.15
C GLU A 3 -33.37 2.81 2.65
N LYS A 4 -34.49 2.66 3.39
CA LYS A 4 -34.45 2.25 4.80
C LYS A 4 -33.75 0.90 4.98
N ALA A 5 -34.09 -0.10 4.14
CA ALA A 5 -33.45 -1.41 4.20
C ALA A 5 -31.94 -1.32 3.92
N ARG A 6 -31.54 -0.61 2.86
CA ARG A 6 -30.12 -0.39 2.53
C ARG A 6 -29.34 0.28 3.67
N TRP A 7 -29.93 1.29 4.32
CA TRP A 7 -29.29 1.97 5.44
C TRP A 7 -29.17 1.06 6.67
N THR A 8 -30.19 0.24 6.95
CA THR A 8 -30.12 -0.76 8.01
C THR A 8 -29.00 -1.77 7.74
N ASP A 9 -28.93 -2.33 6.54
CA ASP A 9 -27.89 -3.29 6.16
C ASP A 9 -26.48 -2.68 6.27
N THR A 10 -26.34 -1.42 5.87
CA THR A 10 -25.07 -0.68 5.99
C THR A 10 -24.69 -0.46 7.45
N ALA A 11 -25.64 -0.08 8.31
CA ALA A 11 -25.40 0.11 9.73
C ALA A 11 -24.99 -1.20 10.42
N GLU A 12 -25.63 -2.32 10.08
CA GLU A 12 -25.25 -3.64 10.59
C GLU A 12 -23.85 -4.06 10.12
N GLY A 13 -23.52 -3.80 8.86
CA GLY A 13 -22.18 -4.03 8.32
C GLY A 13 -21.11 -3.22 9.05
N LEU A 14 -21.38 -1.94 9.30
CA LEU A 14 -20.48 -1.05 10.05
C LEU A 14 -20.30 -1.50 11.49
N ALA A 15 -21.37 -1.95 12.17
CA ALA A 15 -21.28 -2.46 13.53
C ALA A 15 -20.39 -3.71 13.63
N LYS A 16 -20.51 -4.62 12.64
CA LYS A 16 -19.64 -5.80 12.53
C LYS A 16 -18.19 -5.41 12.27
N ALA A 17 -17.96 -4.49 11.32
CA ALA A 17 -16.62 -3.99 10.99
C ALA A 17 -15.98 -3.29 12.20
N PHE A 18 -16.74 -2.50 12.96
CA PHE A 18 -16.26 -1.84 14.18
C PHE A 18 -15.83 -2.85 15.25
N THR A 19 -16.60 -3.93 15.42
CA THR A 19 -16.26 -5.00 16.36
C THR A 19 -14.95 -5.70 15.96
N ASN A 20 -14.77 -5.96 14.66
CA ASN A 20 -13.60 -6.66 14.12
C ASN A 20 -12.37 -5.78 13.92
N LEU A 21 -12.52 -4.45 14.03
CA LEU A 21 -11.53 -3.46 13.66
C LEU A 21 -10.16 -3.70 14.29
N THR A 22 -10.13 -4.08 15.58
CA THR A 22 -8.87 -4.27 16.31
C THR A 22 -8.04 -5.40 15.71
N GLY A 23 -8.65 -6.55 15.41
CA GLY A 23 -7.96 -7.67 14.78
C GLY A 23 -7.58 -7.38 13.33
N ASP A 24 -8.46 -6.74 12.57
CA ASP A 24 -8.20 -6.39 11.18
C ASP A 24 -7.03 -5.39 11.05
N MET A 25 -6.95 -4.41 11.96
CA MET A 25 -5.83 -3.45 12.00
C MET A 25 -4.52 -4.09 12.46
N LEU A 26 -4.57 -5.08 13.37
CA LEU A 26 -3.38 -5.83 13.77
C LEU A 26 -2.79 -6.58 12.57
N ILE A 27 -3.64 -7.30 11.83
CA ILE A 27 -3.25 -8.04 10.62
C ILE A 27 -2.69 -7.04 9.57
N ALA A 28 -3.40 -5.94 9.34
CA ALA A 28 -2.99 -4.90 8.40
C ALA A 28 -1.60 -4.34 8.74
N ALA A 29 -1.38 -3.98 10.00
CA ALA A 29 -0.10 -3.47 10.47
C ALA A 29 1.04 -4.47 10.24
N GLY A 30 0.80 -5.76 10.48
CA GLY A 30 1.75 -6.83 10.17
C GLY A 30 2.13 -6.89 8.69
N ILE A 31 1.14 -6.79 7.79
CA ILE A 31 1.36 -6.80 6.34
C ILE A 31 2.11 -5.54 5.88
N ILE A 32 1.74 -4.35 6.36
CA ILE A 32 2.43 -3.10 6.01
C ILE A 32 3.88 -3.13 6.49
N ALA A 33 4.13 -3.64 7.70
CA ALA A 33 5.47 -3.65 8.29
C ALA A 33 6.41 -4.70 7.65
N TYR A 34 5.88 -5.89 7.32
CA TYR A 34 6.70 -7.05 6.94
C TYR A 34 6.34 -7.66 5.59
N GLY A 35 5.12 -7.48 5.10
CA GLY A 35 4.61 -8.10 3.88
C GLY A 35 5.24 -7.58 2.59
N GLY A 36 5.69 -6.31 2.58
CA GLY A 36 6.16 -5.61 1.38
C GLY A 36 7.21 -6.35 0.55
N ALA A 37 8.14 -7.06 1.19
CA ALA A 37 9.23 -7.78 0.51
C ALA A 37 8.83 -9.15 -0.07
N PHE A 38 7.64 -9.65 0.27
CA PHE A 38 7.24 -11.01 -0.08
C PHE A 38 6.32 -11.07 -1.30
N THR A 39 6.29 -12.23 -1.95
CA THR A 39 5.37 -12.54 -3.07
C THR A 39 3.93 -12.72 -2.58
N ALA A 40 2.96 -12.57 -3.48
CA ALA A 40 1.53 -12.73 -3.18
C ALA A 40 1.21 -14.02 -2.41
N GLY A 41 1.73 -15.16 -2.89
CA GLY A 41 1.47 -16.45 -2.25
C GLY A 41 2.08 -16.59 -0.86
N TYR A 42 3.23 -15.97 -0.60
CA TYR A 42 3.82 -15.96 0.74
C TYR A 42 3.03 -15.02 1.67
N ARG A 43 2.62 -13.84 1.18
CA ARG A 43 1.76 -12.92 1.93
C ARG A 43 0.46 -13.58 2.35
N ALA A 44 -0.20 -14.30 1.45
CA ALA A 44 -1.43 -15.03 1.78
C ALA A 44 -1.24 -15.97 2.99
N ARG A 45 -0.17 -16.77 3.01
CA ARG A 45 0.15 -17.65 4.15
C ARG A 45 0.42 -16.88 5.45
N VAL A 46 1.08 -15.72 5.35
CA VAL A 46 1.32 -14.85 6.52
C VAL A 46 0.00 -14.29 7.05
N VAL A 47 -0.90 -13.87 6.17
CA VAL A 47 -2.26 -13.41 6.54
C VAL A 47 -3.02 -14.53 7.23
N ASP A 48 -3.04 -15.73 6.65
CA ASP A 48 -3.71 -16.89 7.25
C ASP A 48 -3.16 -17.18 8.66
N SER A 49 -1.82 -17.12 8.82
CA SER A 49 -1.18 -17.29 10.12
C SER A 49 -1.60 -16.22 11.13
N PHE A 50 -1.70 -14.95 10.72
CA PHE A 50 -2.18 -13.88 11.60
C PHE A 50 -3.66 -14.06 11.96
N VAL A 51 -4.51 -14.50 11.03
CA VAL A 51 -5.93 -14.80 11.27
C VAL A 51 -6.09 -15.94 12.29
N GLU A 52 -5.30 -17.01 12.16
CA GLU A 52 -5.26 -18.10 13.13
C GLU A 52 -4.82 -17.63 14.52
N LEU A 53 -3.78 -16.78 14.60
CA LEU A 53 -3.32 -16.20 15.86
C LEU A 53 -4.39 -15.32 16.51
N CYS A 54 -5.08 -14.47 15.74
CA CYS A 54 -6.22 -13.68 16.23
C CYS A 54 -7.33 -14.58 16.76
N SER A 55 -7.64 -15.68 16.06
CA SER A 55 -8.64 -16.67 16.49
C SER A 55 -8.26 -17.33 17.81
N HIS A 56 -7.02 -17.80 17.94
CA HIS A 56 -6.50 -18.41 19.16
C HIS A 56 -6.50 -17.43 20.35
N ALA A 57 -6.19 -16.17 20.09
CA ALA A 57 -6.22 -15.11 21.09
C ALA A 57 -7.64 -14.64 21.45
N ARG A 58 -8.68 -15.16 20.77
CA ARG A 58 -10.09 -14.70 20.86
C ARG A 58 -10.23 -13.20 20.57
N LEU A 59 -9.39 -12.69 19.67
CA LEU A 59 -9.48 -11.31 19.18
C LEU A 59 -10.51 -11.25 18.05
N PRO A 60 -11.56 -10.41 18.15
CA PRO A 60 -12.50 -10.22 17.05
C PRO A 60 -11.79 -9.71 15.79
N HIS A 61 -12.07 -10.35 14.67
CA HIS A 61 -11.48 -10.07 13.37
C HIS A 61 -12.39 -10.60 12.25
N THR A 62 -12.17 -10.13 11.04
CA THR A 62 -12.88 -10.61 9.86
C THR A 62 -12.33 -11.97 9.43
N PRO A 63 -13.16 -13.05 9.37
CA PRO A 63 -12.66 -14.41 9.11
C PRO A 63 -11.96 -14.58 7.75
N ARG A 64 -12.39 -13.82 6.74
CA ARG A 64 -11.75 -13.73 5.43
C ARG A 64 -11.16 -12.34 5.26
N TYR A 65 -9.96 -12.16 5.81
CA TYR A 65 -9.26 -10.88 5.79
C TYR A 65 -8.90 -10.46 4.35
N SER A 66 -8.95 -9.15 4.08
CA SER A 66 -8.47 -8.54 2.84
C SER A 66 -7.86 -7.18 3.13
N LEU A 67 -6.59 -6.99 2.78
CA LEU A 67 -5.90 -5.70 2.97
C LEU A 67 -6.61 -4.58 2.19
N GLY A 68 -7.10 -4.88 0.99
CA GLY A 68 -7.88 -3.96 0.17
C GLY A 68 -9.21 -3.56 0.82
N ALA A 69 -9.88 -4.46 1.54
CA ALA A 69 -11.11 -4.12 2.25
C ALA A 69 -10.84 -3.32 3.54
N THR A 70 -9.71 -3.57 4.21
CA THR A 70 -9.35 -2.92 5.48
C THR A 70 -8.74 -1.52 5.29
N LEU A 71 -7.78 -1.38 4.36
CA LEU A 71 -7.02 -0.14 4.15
C LEU A 71 -7.16 0.44 2.74
N GLY A 72 -7.83 -0.26 1.82
CA GLY A 72 -8.04 0.22 0.46
C GLY A 72 -9.10 1.31 0.43
N GLU A 73 -8.74 2.47 -0.11
CA GLU A 73 -9.68 3.56 -0.36
C GLU A 73 -10.08 3.52 -1.84
N PRO A 74 -11.36 3.26 -2.18
CA PRO A 74 -11.78 3.04 -3.57
C PRO A 74 -11.43 4.18 -4.52
N VAL A 75 -11.47 5.43 -4.04
CA VAL A 75 -11.11 6.62 -4.82
C VAL A 75 -9.61 6.63 -5.14
N LYS A 76 -8.75 6.43 -4.14
CA LYS A 76 -7.29 6.34 -4.36
C LYS A 76 -6.90 5.16 -5.24
N VAL A 77 -7.51 3.99 -5.02
CA VAL A 77 -7.26 2.83 -5.88
C VAL A 77 -7.62 3.17 -7.32
N ARG A 78 -8.75 3.84 -7.56
CA ARG A 78 -9.14 4.28 -8.90
C ARG A 78 -8.13 5.24 -9.52
N GLU A 79 -7.63 6.21 -8.75
CA GLU A 79 -6.58 7.13 -9.19
C GLU A 79 -5.29 6.39 -9.57
N TRP A 80 -4.89 5.38 -8.78
CA TRP A 80 -3.73 4.55 -9.09
C TRP A 80 -3.89 3.77 -10.38
N LEU A 81 -5.08 3.19 -10.62
CA LEU A 81 -5.37 2.48 -11.87
C LEU A 81 -5.32 3.43 -13.08
N ILE A 82 -5.83 4.65 -12.95
CA ILE A 82 -5.73 5.69 -13.99
C ILE A 82 -4.26 6.07 -14.24
N ALA A 83 -3.46 6.14 -13.18
CA ALA A 83 -2.01 6.37 -13.25
C ALA A 83 -1.20 5.14 -13.75
N GLY A 84 -1.86 4.04 -14.11
CA GLY A 84 -1.22 2.88 -14.75
C GLY A 84 -0.80 1.75 -13.81
N LEU A 85 -1.27 1.74 -12.56
CA LEU A 85 -1.17 0.56 -11.70
C LEU A 85 -2.02 -0.58 -12.30
N PRO A 86 -1.53 -1.83 -12.35
CA PRO A 86 -2.35 -2.98 -12.73
C PRO A 86 -3.60 -3.13 -11.89
N ASN A 87 -4.67 -3.57 -12.53
CA ASN A 87 -5.91 -3.93 -11.88
C ASN A 87 -5.90 -5.39 -11.39
N ASP A 88 -4.89 -5.75 -10.61
CA ASP A 88 -4.80 -7.04 -9.92
C ASP A 88 -4.60 -6.83 -8.42
N ALA A 89 -5.02 -7.82 -7.62
CA ALA A 89 -5.01 -7.71 -6.17
C ALA A 89 -3.59 -7.46 -5.60
N PHE A 90 -2.56 -8.09 -6.16
CA PHE A 90 -1.19 -7.96 -5.66
C PHE A 90 -0.63 -6.57 -5.92
N SER A 91 -0.88 -5.99 -7.10
CA SER A 91 -0.49 -4.62 -7.43
C SER A 91 -1.22 -3.60 -6.57
N ILE A 92 -2.52 -3.78 -6.33
CA ILE A 92 -3.31 -2.92 -5.43
C ILE A 92 -2.79 -3.02 -4.00
N GLU A 93 -2.47 -4.21 -3.50
CA GLU A 93 -1.84 -4.39 -2.18
C GLU A 93 -0.49 -3.68 -2.08
N ASN A 94 0.36 -3.76 -3.11
CA ASN A 94 1.61 -3.00 -3.16
C ASN A 94 1.36 -1.49 -3.11
N GLY A 95 0.33 -1.01 -3.82
CA GLY A 95 -0.10 0.39 -3.75
C GLY A 95 -0.51 0.80 -2.33
N ILE A 96 -1.31 -0.03 -1.65
CA ILE A 96 -1.71 0.19 -0.25
C ILE A 96 -0.50 0.20 0.68
N ILE A 97 0.44 -0.74 0.51
CA ILE A 97 1.66 -0.81 1.31
C ILE A 97 2.48 0.48 1.13
N ILE A 98 2.71 0.91 -0.11
CA ILE A 98 3.48 2.12 -0.41
C ILE A 98 2.80 3.36 0.18
N ALA A 99 1.48 3.47 0.07
CA ALA A 99 0.72 4.61 0.58
C ALA A 99 0.66 4.69 2.12
N ASN A 100 0.83 3.57 2.83
CA ASN A 100 0.75 3.50 4.29
C ASN A 100 2.09 3.22 4.97
N ALA A 101 3.17 3.02 4.20
CA ALA A 101 4.50 2.77 4.74
C ALA A 101 5.06 4.02 5.41
N ARG A 102 5.60 3.86 6.62
CA ARG A 102 6.31 4.96 7.33
C ARG A 102 7.75 5.17 6.83
N ARG A 103 8.32 4.16 6.16
CA ARG A 103 9.65 4.21 5.55
C ARG A 103 9.49 4.33 4.04
N TRP A 104 10.47 4.94 3.38
CA TRP A 104 10.53 5.03 1.93
C TRP A 104 10.64 3.62 1.31
N PRO A 105 9.62 3.14 0.56
CA PRO A 105 9.64 1.80 0.01
C PRO A 105 10.68 1.65 -1.11
N LEU A 106 11.44 0.56 -1.07
CA LEU A 106 12.29 0.13 -2.19
C LEU A 106 11.46 -0.76 -3.11
N ALA A 107 11.21 -0.32 -4.35
CA ALA A 107 10.50 -1.12 -5.34
C ALA A 107 11.48 -1.97 -6.17
N ILE A 108 11.32 -3.29 -6.13
CA ILE A 108 12.01 -4.22 -7.02
C ILE A 108 11.13 -4.39 -8.27
N ASP A 109 11.49 -3.69 -9.34
CA ASP A 109 10.61 -3.48 -10.50
C ASP A 109 11.31 -3.80 -11.84
N PRO A 110 11.46 -5.09 -12.20
CA PRO A 110 12.15 -5.50 -13.43
C PRO A 110 11.43 -5.05 -14.71
N GLN A 111 10.11 -4.78 -14.63
CA GLN A 111 9.28 -4.38 -15.77
C GLN A 111 9.10 -2.85 -15.87
N GLY A 112 9.63 -2.09 -14.90
CA GLY A 112 9.48 -0.63 -14.83
C GLY A 112 8.03 -0.17 -14.64
N GLN A 113 7.16 -1.03 -14.10
CA GLN A 113 5.74 -0.76 -13.92
C GLN A 113 5.48 0.18 -12.73
N ALA A 114 6.04 -0.15 -11.57
CA ALA A 114 5.95 0.71 -10.38
C ALA A 114 6.58 2.08 -10.67
N ASN A 115 7.68 2.10 -11.41
CA ASN A 115 8.33 3.32 -11.84
C ASN A 115 7.41 4.23 -12.67
N LYS A 116 6.79 3.69 -13.73
CA LYS A 116 5.83 4.42 -14.58
C LYS A 116 4.64 4.92 -13.78
N TRP A 117 4.11 4.09 -12.89
CA TRP A 117 2.99 4.44 -12.03
C TRP A 117 3.31 5.60 -11.08
N ILE A 118 4.44 5.55 -10.36
CA ILE A 118 4.86 6.64 -9.45
C ILE A 118 5.08 7.94 -10.21
N ARG A 119 5.70 7.88 -11.40
CA ARG A 119 5.90 9.06 -12.26
C ARG A 119 4.58 9.68 -12.70
N ALA A 120 3.60 8.87 -13.07
CA ALA A 120 2.28 9.35 -13.46
C ALA A 120 1.53 9.96 -12.26
N MET A 121 1.60 9.30 -11.09
CA MET A 121 0.96 9.76 -9.85
C MET A 121 1.49 11.12 -9.39
N GLU A 122 2.81 11.33 -9.48
CA GLU A 122 3.48 12.54 -8.99
C GLU A 122 3.75 13.59 -10.09
N ALA A 123 3.17 13.41 -11.28
CA ALA A 123 3.39 14.31 -12.43
C ALA A 123 3.01 15.76 -12.12
N ALA A 124 1.91 15.98 -11.41
CA ALA A 124 1.45 17.31 -11.01
C ALA A 124 2.34 17.96 -9.93
N HIS A 125 3.08 17.16 -9.16
CA HIS A 125 3.93 17.62 -8.06
C HIS A 125 5.40 17.84 -8.46
N LYS A 126 5.69 17.81 -9.77
CA LYS A 126 7.03 18.07 -10.33
C LYS A 126 8.08 17.08 -9.76
N LEU A 127 7.75 15.78 -9.77
CA LEU A 127 8.66 14.70 -9.36
C LEU A 127 10.06 14.88 -9.95
N VAL A 128 11.08 14.82 -9.09
CA VAL A 128 12.48 14.78 -9.52
C VAL A 128 12.93 13.33 -9.59
N VAL A 129 13.51 12.92 -10.72
CA VAL A 129 14.12 11.60 -10.83
C VAL A 129 15.63 11.72 -10.82
N LEU A 130 16.26 10.96 -9.94
CA LEU A 130 17.71 10.95 -9.76
C LEU A 130 18.25 9.53 -9.90
N LYS A 131 19.47 9.41 -10.41
CA LYS A 131 20.19 8.15 -10.58
C LYS A 131 21.53 8.25 -9.88
N PRO A 132 21.67 7.74 -8.63
CA PRO A 132 22.90 7.90 -7.86
C PRO A 132 24.15 7.37 -8.55
N SER A 133 24.02 6.34 -9.39
CA SER A 133 25.12 5.75 -10.16
C SER A 133 25.65 6.63 -11.29
N THR A 134 24.85 7.55 -11.83
CA THR A 134 25.19 8.34 -13.02
C THR A 134 25.17 9.85 -12.78
N ASP A 135 24.56 10.32 -11.70
CA ASP A 135 24.43 11.74 -11.36
C ASP A 135 25.31 12.09 -10.16
N PRO A 136 26.50 12.69 -10.38
CA PRO A 136 27.39 13.12 -9.29
C PRO A 136 26.76 14.19 -8.39
N SER A 137 25.74 14.90 -8.89
CA SER A 137 25.06 15.98 -8.18
C SER A 137 23.78 15.55 -7.46
N TYR A 138 23.44 14.25 -7.48
CA TYR A 138 22.16 13.76 -6.96
C TYR A 138 21.91 14.17 -5.50
N LEU A 139 22.94 14.13 -4.64
CA LEU A 139 22.83 14.54 -3.24
C LEU A 139 22.43 16.01 -3.08
N ARG A 140 23.00 16.89 -3.92
CA ARG A 140 22.68 18.31 -3.91
C ARG A 140 21.22 18.53 -4.32
N THR A 141 20.77 17.85 -5.36
CA THR A 141 19.39 17.95 -5.86
C THR A 141 18.38 17.39 -4.86
N LEU A 142 18.72 16.27 -4.20
CA LEU A 142 17.92 15.70 -3.11
C LEU A 142 17.80 16.69 -1.94
N GLN A 143 18.93 17.25 -1.48
CA GLN A 143 18.94 18.24 -0.40
C GLN A 143 18.12 19.49 -0.74
N ALA A 144 18.18 19.95 -2.00
CA ALA A 144 17.38 21.09 -2.46
C ALA A 144 15.87 20.79 -2.54
N SER A 145 15.48 19.52 -2.68
CA SER A 145 14.08 19.10 -2.79
C SER A 145 13.38 19.01 -1.43
N LEU A 146 14.14 18.76 -0.34
CA LEU A 146 13.60 18.58 1.00
C LEU A 146 12.83 19.82 1.53
N PRO A 147 13.38 21.06 1.50
CA PRO A 147 12.71 22.22 2.10
C PRO A 147 11.42 22.63 1.39
N VAL A 148 11.31 22.30 0.10
CA VAL A 148 10.16 22.63 -0.75
C VAL A 148 9.16 21.48 -0.86
N GLY A 149 9.43 20.34 -0.21
CA GLY A 149 8.56 19.17 -0.24
C GLY A 149 8.38 18.57 -1.65
N ARG A 150 9.38 18.70 -2.53
CA ARG A 150 9.29 18.15 -3.89
C ARG A 150 9.50 16.63 -3.86
N PRO A 151 8.60 15.81 -4.43
CA PRO A 151 8.80 14.37 -4.48
C PRO A 151 10.07 13.99 -5.24
N VAL A 152 10.78 12.97 -4.75
CA VAL A 152 12.00 12.46 -5.36
C VAL A 152 11.89 10.95 -5.58
N LEU A 153 12.20 10.49 -6.78
CA LEU A 153 12.32 9.07 -7.13
C LEU A 153 13.79 8.76 -7.43
N LEU A 154 14.37 7.83 -6.66
CA LEU A 154 15.72 7.32 -6.90
C LEU A 154 15.64 6.07 -7.77
N GLU A 155 16.36 6.05 -8.87
CA GLU A 155 16.45 4.93 -9.80
C GLU A 155 17.84 4.31 -9.81
N GLY A 156 17.90 3.01 -10.10
CA GLY A 156 19.18 2.32 -10.27
C GLY A 156 20.01 2.27 -8.98
N LEU A 157 19.32 2.19 -7.83
CA LEU A 157 19.96 1.80 -6.57
C LEU A 157 20.51 0.39 -6.79
N GLY A 158 21.82 0.23 -6.72
CA GLY A 158 22.49 -1.06 -6.92
C GLY A 158 22.10 -2.08 -5.84
N GLU A 159 22.51 -3.33 -6.04
CA GLU A 159 22.18 -4.43 -5.11
C GLU A 159 22.90 -4.35 -3.75
N SER A 160 23.90 -3.46 -3.62
CA SER A 160 24.61 -3.21 -2.36
C SER A 160 24.04 -1.96 -1.69
N LEU A 161 23.28 -2.17 -0.60
CA LEU A 161 22.93 -1.13 0.37
C LEU A 161 24.09 -0.90 1.36
#